data_AF-A0A8T2PAW8-F1
#
_entry.id   AF-A0A8T2PAW8-F1
#
_cell.length_a   1.000
_cell.length_b   1.000
_cell.length_c   1.000
_cell.angle_alpha   90.00
_cell.angle_beta   90.00
_cell.angle_gamma   90.00
#
_symmetry.space_group_name_H-M   'P 1'
#
loop_
_entity.id
_entity.type
_entity.pdbx_description
1 polymer ?
#
loop_
_entity_poly.entity_id
_entity_poly.type
_entity_poly.pdbx_seq_one_letter_code
_entity_poly.pdbx_strand_id
1 'polypeptide(L)'
;MKKQLAGVPPQFISMARQGGTSLLYPQLVEVIYRKFSGDTMTTRLLNAVAKPTVTCENINSSTVTLQCAGDQSPLTQYSWVGPGIQNKPGSELQLNNEDIQSSDAVYTCVVKNPVSEKRSDFYAKTCSASQGDSHT
;
A
#
# COMPACT_ATOMS: atom_id res chain seq x y z
N MET A 1 -1.86 5.73 -38.08
CA MET A 1 -1.20 4.66 -37.29
C MET A 1 -0.30 5.33 -36.25
N LYS A 2 -0.71 5.37 -34.98
CA LYS A 2 0.06 6.03 -33.91
C LYS A 2 1.02 5.00 -33.31
N LYS A 3 2.33 5.16 -33.53
CA LYS A 3 3.35 4.31 -32.89
C LYS A 3 3.45 4.71 -31.42
N GLN A 4 3.20 3.75 -30.52
CA GLN A 4 3.41 3.91 -29.10
C GLN A 4 4.92 3.84 -28.82
N LEU A 5 5.53 4.95 -28.41
CA LEU A 5 6.90 4.91 -27.90
C LEU A 5 6.88 4.21 -26.55
N ALA A 6 7.61 3.09 -26.46
CA ALA A 6 7.89 2.42 -25.21
C ALA A 6 8.63 3.39 -24.29
N GLY A 7 8.09 3.62 -23.09
CA GLY A 7 8.73 4.44 -22.07
C GLY A 7 10.04 3.77 -21.65
N VAL A 8 11.15 4.49 -21.82
CA VAL A 8 12.46 4.08 -21.32
C VAL A 8 12.38 3.99 -19.80
N PRO A 9 12.73 2.86 -19.15
CA PRO A 9 12.74 2.77 -17.70
C PRO A 9 13.77 3.75 -17.11
N PRO A 10 13.44 4.44 -15.99
CA PRO A 10 14.37 5.39 -15.38
C PRO A 10 15.63 4.65 -14.90
N GLN A 11 16.78 5.10 -15.38
CA GLN A 11 18.09 4.59 -14.99
C GLN A 11 18.44 5.14 -13.59
N PHE A 12 18.70 4.26 -12.62
CA PHE A 12 19.15 4.64 -11.28
C PHE A 12 20.68 4.80 -11.28
N ILE A 13 21.18 6.03 -11.13
CA ILE A 13 22.60 6.29 -10.90
C ILE A 13 22.81 6.37 -9.38
N SER A 14 23.51 5.39 -8.80
CA SER A 14 23.97 5.43 -7.41
C SER A 14 25.41 5.94 -7.36
N MET A 15 25.66 7.03 -6.63
CA MET A 15 27.01 7.45 -6.26
C MET A 15 27.14 7.35 -4.73
N ALA A 16 28.04 6.49 -4.25
CA ALA A 16 28.41 6.43 -2.84
C ALA A 16 29.75 7.16 -2.64
N ARG A 17 29.76 8.18 -1.79
CA ARG A 17 30.99 8.77 -1.23
C ARG A 17 31.06 8.37 0.24
N GLN A 18 32.07 7.58 0.62
CA GLN A 18 32.33 7.24 2.02
C GLN A 18 33.05 8.41 2.72
N GLY A 19 32.45 8.91 3.80
CA GLY A 19 33.04 9.91 4.70
C GLY A 19 32.11 10.09 5.90
N GLY A 20 32.57 9.68 7.08
CA GLY A 20 31.72 9.43 8.25
C GLY A 20 31.23 10.66 9.02
N THR A 21 30.14 10.44 9.75
CA THR A 21 29.83 10.89 11.12
C THR A 21 28.50 10.22 11.49
N SER A 22 28.41 9.66 12.70
CA SER A 22 27.19 9.00 13.19
C SER A 22 26.08 10.03 13.38
N LEU A 23 25.12 10.06 12.47
CA LEU A 23 23.86 10.78 12.65
C LEU A 23 22.78 9.78 13.09
N LEU A 24 22.37 9.87 14.36
CA LEU A 24 21.16 9.24 14.89
C LEU A 24 19.93 9.94 14.29
N TYR A 25 19.64 9.59 13.05
CA TYR A 25 18.33 9.73 12.43
C TYR A 25 18.36 8.65 11.34
N PRO A 26 17.50 7.62 11.33
CA PRO A 26 17.36 6.84 10.11
C PRO A 26 16.90 7.86 9.07
N GLN A 27 17.80 8.23 8.16
CA GLN A 27 17.47 9.22 7.14
C GLN A 27 16.21 8.70 6.47
N LEU A 28 15.10 9.42 6.63
CA LEU A 28 14.03 9.32 5.65
C LEU A 28 14.74 9.59 4.34
N VAL A 29 14.96 8.54 3.55
CA VAL A 29 15.53 8.69 2.22
C VAL A 29 14.42 9.33 1.41
N GLU A 30 14.39 10.65 1.46
CA GLU A 30 13.50 11.50 0.69
C GLU A 30 13.91 11.37 -0.78
N VAL A 31 13.06 10.74 -1.57
CA VAL A 31 13.34 10.53 -2.98
C VAL A 31 12.59 11.59 -3.78
N ILE A 32 13.34 12.32 -4.61
CA ILE A 32 12.77 13.31 -5.53
C ILE A 32 12.18 12.56 -6.73
N TYR A 33 10.85 12.45 -6.77
CA TYR A 33 10.15 11.93 -7.93
C TYR A 33 10.00 13.01 -9.00
N ARG A 34 10.42 12.69 -10.23
CA ARG A 34 10.35 13.60 -11.38
C ARG A 34 9.42 13.02 -12.44
N LYS A 35 8.42 13.80 -12.85
CA LYS A 35 7.52 13.45 -13.96
C LYS A 35 7.67 14.46 -15.08
N PHE A 36 7.82 13.96 -16.30
CA PHE A 36 7.86 14.76 -17.52
C PHE A 36 6.51 14.70 -18.23
N SER A 37 5.99 15.86 -18.64
CA SER A 37 4.76 15.99 -19.43
C SER A 37 4.96 17.08 -20.47
N GLY A 38 5.43 16.70 -21.67
CA GLY A 38 5.94 17.65 -22.66
C GLY A 38 7.24 18.29 -22.16
N ASP A 39 7.34 19.62 -22.27
CA ASP A 39 8.49 20.40 -21.79
C ASP A 39 8.43 20.72 -20.28
N THR A 40 7.35 20.33 -19.60
CA THR A 40 7.16 20.59 -18.17
C THR A 40 7.74 19.44 -17.32
N MET A 41 8.66 19.79 -16.40
CA MET A 41 9.18 18.88 -15.37
C MET A 41 8.55 19.21 -14.01
N THR A 42 7.82 18.27 -13.43
CA THR A 42 7.30 18.39 -12.05
C THR A 42 8.16 17.56 -11.11
N THR A 43 8.68 18.19 -10.06
CA THR A 43 9.39 17.53 -8.97
C THR A 43 8.49 17.42 -7.75
N ARG A 44 8.52 16.25 -7.09
CA ARG A 44 7.82 16.01 -5.83
C ARG A 44 8.75 15.33 -4.85
N LEU A 45 8.74 15.82 -3.62
CA LEU A 45 9.34 15.12 -2.51
C LEU A 45 8.44 13.94 -2.14
N LEU A 46 8.96 12.72 -2.23
CA LEU A 46 8.24 11.52 -1.80
C LEU A 46 9.01 10.81 -0.70
N ASN A 47 8.27 10.48 0.35
CA ASN A 47 8.72 9.60 1.42
C ASN A 47 8.38 8.16 1.08
N ALA A 48 9.10 7.23 1.72
CA ALA A 48 8.67 5.84 1.74
C ALA A 48 7.29 5.73 2.42
N VAL A 49 6.42 4.88 1.88
CA VAL A 49 5.11 4.63 2.47
C VAL A 49 5.27 3.96 3.83
N ALA A 50 4.47 4.37 4.80
CA ALA A 50 4.35 3.68 6.07
C ALA A 50 3.75 2.27 5.90
N LYS A 51 3.94 1.41 6.90
CA LYS A 51 3.25 0.11 6.93
C LYS A 51 1.74 0.37 7.07
N PRO A 52 0.90 -0.19 6.18
CA PRO A 52 -0.54 0.03 6.27
C PRO A 52 -1.15 -0.64 7.49
N THR A 53 -2.31 -0.15 7.92
CA THR A 53 -3.16 -0.78 8.92
C THR A 53 -4.42 -1.28 8.25
N VAL A 54 -4.85 -2.51 8.58
CA VAL A 54 -6.10 -3.08 8.09
C VAL A 54 -7.11 -3.13 9.23
N THR A 55 -8.28 -2.57 9.03
CA THR A 55 -9.44 -2.68 9.93
C THR A 55 -10.57 -3.42 9.24
N CYS A 56 -11.48 -3.99 10.01
CA CYS A 56 -12.66 -4.68 9.49
C CYS A 56 -13.93 -4.05 10.05
N GLU A 57 -14.90 -3.79 9.19
CA GLU A 57 -16.23 -3.30 9.55
C GLU A 57 -17.30 -4.26 9.04
N ASN A 58 -18.25 -4.62 9.91
CA ASN A 58 -19.39 -5.44 9.53
C ASN A 58 -20.49 -4.56 8.96
N ILE A 59 -20.82 -4.74 7.69
CA ILE A 59 -21.95 -4.05 7.07
C ILE A 59 -23.25 -4.76 7.45
N ASN A 60 -23.24 -6.09 7.43
CA ASN A 60 -24.37 -6.94 7.81
C ASN A 60 -23.89 -8.35 8.21
N SER A 61 -24.83 -9.23 8.57
CA SER A 61 -24.54 -10.61 9.00
C SER A 61 -23.77 -11.47 7.99
N SER A 62 -23.65 -11.05 6.72
CA SER A 62 -22.99 -11.81 5.66
C SER A 62 -21.93 -11.06 4.86
N THR A 63 -21.70 -9.78 5.15
CA THR A 63 -20.82 -8.90 4.39
C THR A 63 -19.97 -8.06 5.33
N VAL A 64 -18.67 -8.08 5.12
CA VAL A 64 -17.73 -7.18 5.80
C VAL A 64 -16.91 -6.40 4.79
N THR A 65 -16.45 -5.24 5.21
CA THR A 65 -15.49 -4.43 4.47
C THR A 65 -14.18 -4.40 5.23
N LEU A 66 -13.10 -4.78 4.56
CA LEU A 66 -11.75 -4.49 5.00
C LEU A 66 -11.35 -3.10 4.51
N GLN A 67 -10.92 -2.24 5.43
CA GLN A 67 -10.34 -0.94 5.13
C GLN A 67 -8.83 -1.02 5.29
N CYS A 68 -8.10 -0.62 4.26
CA CYS A 68 -6.67 -0.40 4.35
C CYS A 68 -6.38 1.09 4.50
N ALA A 69 -5.85 1.45 5.66
CA ALA A 69 -5.38 2.79 5.96
C ALA A 69 -3.86 2.86 5.81
N GLY A 70 -3.37 3.96 5.25
CA GLY A 70 -1.95 4.23 5.08
C GLY A 70 -1.73 5.68 4.71
N ASP A 71 -0.57 5.99 4.15
CA ASP A 71 -0.22 7.36 3.78
C ASP A 71 -1.20 7.92 2.74
N GLN A 72 -1.60 9.17 2.94
CA GLN A 72 -2.47 9.91 2.02
C GLN A 72 -1.68 10.70 0.97
N SER A 73 -0.45 10.28 0.66
CA SER A 73 0.35 10.96 -0.36
C SER A 73 -0.32 10.81 -1.73
N PRO A 74 -0.38 11.88 -2.56
CA PRO A 74 -1.14 11.89 -3.83
C PRO A 74 -0.61 10.96 -4.92
N LEU A 75 0.49 10.24 -4.69
CA LEU A 75 1.02 9.20 -5.58
C LEU A 75 0.90 7.79 -4.98
N THR A 76 0.19 7.67 -3.86
CA THR A 76 -0.05 6.40 -3.17
C THR A 76 -1.18 5.65 -3.86
N GLN A 77 -0.95 4.37 -4.07
CA GLN A 77 -1.90 3.43 -4.63
C GLN A 77 -2.10 2.29 -3.65
N TYR A 78 -3.35 1.85 -3.54
CA TYR A 78 -3.76 0.75 -2.70
C TYR A 78 -4.20 -0.41 -3.59
N SER A 79 -3.85 -1.62 -3.18
CA SER A 79 -4.42 -2.83 -3.78
C SER A 79 -4.48 -3.99 -2.79
N TRP A 80 -5.24 -5.00 -3.15
CA TRP A 80 -5.45 -6.20 -2.35
C TRP A 80 -4.97 -7.45 -3.08
N VAL A 81 -4.41 -8.37 -2.30
CA VAL A 81 -4.07 -9.73 -2.71
C VAL A 81 -4.68 -10.71 -1.71
N GLY A 82 -5.21 -11.82 -2.18
CA GLY A 82 -5.82 -12.83 -1.31
C GLY A 82 -6.39 -14.01 -2.10
N PRO A 83 -7.16 -14.90 -1.46
CA PRO A 83 -7.85 -16.00 -2.14
C PRO A 83 -8.67 -15.49 -3.33
N GLY A 84 -8.36 -15.96 -4.54
CA GLY A 84 -9.05 -15.55 -5.77
C GLY A 84 -8.84 -14.09 -6.19
N ILE A 85 -8.07 -13.29 -5.46
CA ILE A 85 -7.86 -11.86 -5.71
C ILE A 85 -6.40 -11.59 -6.06
N GLN A 86 -6.17 -11.11 -7.28
CA GLN A 86 -4.86 -10.66 -7.72
C GLN A 86 -4.90 -9.16 -8.00
N ASN A 87 -4.30 -8.36 -7.10
CA ASN A 87 -4.08 -6.93 -7.28
C ASN A 87 -5.36 -6.11 -7.50
N LYS A 88 -6.43 -6.40 -6.74
CA LYS A 88 -7.66 -5.61 -6.80
C LYS A 88 -7.38 -4.18 -6.33
N PRO A 89 -7.64 -3.14 -7.15
CA PRO A 89 -7.31 -1.76 -6.80
C PRO A 89 -8.27 -1.21 -5.74
N GLY A 90 -7.77 -0.27 -4.93
CA GLY A 90 -8.54 0.46 -3.94
C GLY A 90 -8.11 0.16 -2.50
N SER A 91 -8.47 1.05 -1.58
CA SER A 91 -8.24 0.89 -0.14
C SER A 91 -9.26 -0.04 0.52
N GLU A 92 -10.30 -0.44 -0.20
CA GLU A 92 -11.44 -1.20 0.33
C GLU A 92 -11.56 -2.57 -0.34
N LEU A 93 -11.86 -3.57 0.48
CA LEU A 93 -12.18 -4.91 0.03
C LEU A 93 -13.42 -5.45 0.75
N GLN A 94 -14.51 -5.62 0.01
CA GLN A 94 -15.68 -6.32 0.50
C GLN A 94 -15.50 -7.83 0.39
N LEU A 95 -15.85 -8.55 1.45
CA LEU A 95 -15.80 -10.00 1.59
C LEU A 95 -17.18 -10.52 2.00
N ASN A 96 -17.49 -11.75 1.59
CA ASN A 96 -18.72 -12.43 1.97
C ASN A 96 -18.50 -13.29 3.24
N ASN A 97 -19.57 -13.90 3.76
CA ASN A 97 -19.48 -14.75 4.96
C ASN A 97 -18.52 -15.94 4.78
N GLU A 98 -18.49 -16.55 3.59
CA GLU A 98 -17.63 -17.71 3.31
C GLU A 98 -16.15 -17.35 3.43
N ASP A 99 -15.78 -16.16 2.94
CA ASP A 99 -14.42 -15.62 3.01
C ASP A 99 -13.96 -15.38 4.45
N ILE A 100 -14.87 -14.93 5.33
CA ILE A 100 -14.56 -14.57 6.72
C ILE A 100 -14.45 -15.81 7.61
N GLN A 101 -15.30 -16.82 7.37
CA GLN A 101 -15.34 -18.05 8.16
C GLN A 101 -14.16 -19.00 7.83
N SER A 102 -13.45 -18.77 6.72
CA SER A 102 -12.25 -19.52 6.38
C SER A 102 -11.11 -19.21 7.35
N SER A 103 -10.68 -20.21 8.12
CA SER A 103 -9.66 -20.07 9.19
C SER A 103 -8.27 -19.70 8.69
N ASP A 104 -8.03 -19.95 7.39
CA ASP A 104 -6.73 -19.87 6.75
C ASP A 104 -6.69 -18.74 5.68
N ALA A 105 -7.80 -18.04 5.49
CA ALA A 105 -7.86 -16.93 4.54
C ALA A 105 -7.08 -15.71 5.05
N VAL A 106 -6.09 -15.30 4.26
CA VAL A 106 -5.27 -14.11 4.50
C VAL A 106 -5.43 -13.13 3.34
N TYR A 107 -5.79 -11.90 3.67
CA TYR A 107 -5.89 -10.79 2.74
C TYR A 107 -4.77 -9.79 3.01
N THR A 108 -3.95 -9.53 2.01
CA THR A 108 -2.83 -8.60 2.10
C THR A 108 -3.22 -7.28 1.44
N CYS A 109 -3.23 -6.20 2.21
CA CYS A 109 -3.22 -4.86 1.65
C CYS A 109 -1.80 -4.50 1.20
N VAL A 110 -1.69 -3.97 -0.02
CA VAL A 110 -0.47 -3.42 -0.60
C VAL A 110 -0.64 -1.92 -0.75
N VAL A 111 0.28 -1.16 -0.16
CA VAL A 111 0.37 0.30 -0.33
C VAL A 111 1.67 0.60 -1.05
N LYS A 112 1.57 1.33 -2.16
CA LYS A 112 2.70 1.59 -3.04
C LYS A 112 2.74 3.05 -3.47
N ASN A 113 3.94 3.59 -3.56
CA ASN A 113 4.21 4.81 -4.31
C ASN A 113 5.46 4.58 -5.21
N PRO A 114 5.88 5.55 -6.03
CA PRO A 114 7.04 5.39 -6.92
C PRO A 114 8.37 5.02 -6.24
N VAL A 115 8.48 5.18 -4.92
CA VAL A 115 9.76 5.08 -4.19
C VAL A 115 9.78 3.91 -3.20
N SER A 116 8.63 3.29 -2.94
CA SER A 116 8.50 2.21 -1.95
C SER A 116 7.17 1.45 -2.06
N GLU A 117 7.14 0.26 -1.47
CA GLU A 117 5.96 -0.58 -1.31
C GLU A 117 5.97 -1.19 0.10
N LYS A 118 4.82 -1.18 0.76
CA LYS A 118 4.60 -1.85 2.05
C LYS A 118 3.32 -2.67 2.02
N ARG A 119 3.28 -3.66 2.90
CA ARG A 119 2.22 -4.67 2.96
C ARG A 119 1.79 -4.90 4.39
N SER A 120 0.49 -5.20 4.56
CA SER A 120 -0.05 -5.71 5.81
C SER A 120 -1.04 -6.82 5.53
N ASP A 121 -0.80 -7.94 6.20
CA ASP A 121 -1.64 -9.13 6.12
C ASP A 121 -2.76 -9.03 7.17
N PHE A 122 -3.95 -9.45 6.79
CA PHE A 122 -5.13 -9.51 7.63
C PHE A 122 -5.72 -10.92 7.57
N TYR A 123 -5.90 -11.55 8.73
CA TYR A 123 -6.49 -12.87 8.86
C TYR A 123 -8.01 -12.73 8.94
N ALA A 124 -8.74 -13.25 7.95
CA ALA A 124 -10.17 -12.96 7.81
C ALA A 124 -10.98 -13.31 9.09
N LYS A 125 -10.66 -14.44 9.72
CA LYS A 125 -11.26 -14.90 10.99
C LYS A 125 -11.18 -13.90 12.15
N THR A 126 -10.18 -12.99 12.15
CA THR A 126 -10.04 -12.02 13.27
C THR A 126 -11.06 -10.90 13.19
N CYS A 127 -11.73 -10.71 12.05
CA CYS A 127 -12.84 -9.77 11.93
C CYS A 127 -14.05 -10.19 12.81
N SER A 128 -14.24 -11.49 13.02
CA SER A 128 -15.31 -11.98 13.91
C SER A 128 -15.00 -11.80 15.39
N ALA A 129 -13.72 -11.61 15.75
CA ALA A 129 -13.26 -11.45 17.14
C ALA A 129 -13.32 -9.98 17.63
N SER A 130 -13.43 -9.00 16.72
CA SER A 130 -13.62 -7.58 17.10
C SER A 130 -14.98 -7.26 17.73
N GLN A 131 -15.86 -8.26 17.91
CA GLN A 131 -17.10 -8.14 18.70
C GLN A 131 -16.90 -8.45 20.21
N GLY A 132 -15.66 -8.43 20.72
CA GLY A 132 -15.33 -8.93 22.06
C GLY A 132 -14.67 -7.97 23.05
N ASP A 133 -14.55 -6.67 22.76
CA ASP A 133 -13.97 -5.70 23.71
C ASP A 133 -14.78 -4.39 23.77
N SER A 134 -15.91 -4.45 24.47
CA SER A 134 -16.45 -3.28 25.18
C SER A 134 -16.32 -3.55 26.68
N HIS A 135 -15.28 -2.98 27.27
CA HIS A 135 -14.99 -3.02 28.70
C HIS A 135 -15.94 -2.08 29.45
N THR A 136 -16.67 -2.66 30.41
CA THR A 136 -17.39 -2.07 31.57
C THR A 136 -18.65 -1.24 31.30
#